data_AF-A0A533XRX2-F1
#
_entry.id   AF-A0A533XRX2-F1
#
_cell.length_a   1.000
_cell.length_b   1.000
_cell.length_c   1.000
_cell.angle_alpha   90.00
_cell.angle_beta   90.00
_cell.angle_gamma   90.00
#
_symmetry.space_group_name_H-M   'P 1'
#
loop_
_entity.id
_entity.type
_entity.pdbx_description
1 polymer ?
#
loop_
_entity_poly.entity_id
_entity_poly.type
_entity_poly.pdbx_seq_one_letter_code
_entity_poly.pdbx_strand_id
1 'polypeptide(L)'
;MRWSRRPSCASAFFSRGKVISNVSKAVVNIGYSGLRDITLTVEYADLVQRRLPKRVQLGRILAKAFVAARWASAIGQEVRLQGNESLFTAALLESLGDLAVAAYLPEIYQKIERTAQSQGWSYQQAHTEVTEMSPHDVTAIVGWSYNLPEHLVLPRPGQETKFKWPEKEHHERIGHFANDLAYNLLSWPYPEILGDFADLCSQTKLGLELSTETLEISLALEYQKALNLGGTIKLDRSCFSFQKTRPEDSDRNSFLGLCESAQLAEV
;
A
#
# COMPACT_ATOMS: atom_id res chain seq x y z
N MET A 1 -12.11 -7.15 -32.16
CA MET A 1 -11.09 -8.21 -32.35
C MET A 1 -9.74 -7.52 -32.40
N ARG A 2 -8.66 -7.86 -31.70
CA ARG A 2 -8.30 -8.92 -30.76
C ARG A 2 -7.00 -8.41 -30.10
N TRP A 3 -6.87 -8.62 -28.80
CA TRP A 3 -5.68 -8.37 -27.99
C TRP A 3 -4.39 -8.90 -28.62
N SER A 4 -3.27 -8.18 -28.51
CA SER A 4 -1.97 -8.70 -28.01
C SER A 4 -0.81 -7.78 -28.37
N ARG A 5 -0.34 -7.01 -27.41
CA ARG A 5 1.10 -6.73 -27.27
C ARG A 5 1.44 -6.78 -25.78
N ARG A 6 1.89 -7.96 -25.34
CA ARG A 6 2.57 -8.12 -24.05
C ARG A 6 3.92 -7.39 -24.16
N PRO A 7 4.38 -6.61 -23.17
CA PRO A 7 5.74 -6.14 -23.15
C PRO A 7 6.67 -7.34 -22.89
N SER A 8 7.35 -7.76 -23.95
CA SER A 8 8.51 -8.63 -23.88
C SER A 8 9.72 -7.76 -23.55
N CYS A 9 10.10 -7.64 -22.28
CA CYS A 9 11.44 -7.26 -21.81
C CYS A 9 11.51 -7.33 -20.26
N ALA A 10 11.86 -8.49 -19.70
CA ALA A 10 12.38 -8.60 -18.33
C ALA A 10 13.27 -9.86 -18.14
N SER A 11 13.74 -10.46 -19.23
CA SER A 11 14.51 -11.72 -19.20
C SER A 11 16.01 -11.47 -19.26
N ALA A 12 16.57 -10.89 -18.20
CA ALA A 12 18.02 -10.93 -17.97
C ALA A 12 18.42 -10.84 -16.48
N PHE A 13 17.58 -10.26 -15.62
CA PHE A 13 17.98 -9.94 -14.25
C PHE A 13 17.64 -10.99 -13.17
N PHE A 14 16.86 -12.02 -13.48
CA PHE A 14 16.43 -13.03 -12.48
C PHE A 14 16.96 -14.45 -12.71
N SER A 15 18.13 -14.60 -13.34
CA SER A 15 18.81 -15.90 -13.44
C SER A 15 19.96 -16.02 -12.42
N ARG A 16 19.60 -16.28 -11.16
CA ARG A 16 20.34 -17.07 -10.14
C ARG A 16 19.97 -16.60 -8.73
N GLY A 17 19.22 -17.43 -8.01
CA GLY A 17 19.32 -17.47 -6.55
C GLY A 17 18.01 -17.56 -5.77
N LYS A 18 17.63 -18.81 -5.46
CA LYS A 18 16.69 -19.25 -4.42
C LYS A 18 15.20 -18.98 -4.66
N VAL A 19 14.55 -20.10 -4.96
CA VAL A 19 13.11 -20.38 -4.92
C VAL A 19 12.47 -19.72 -3.71
N ILE A 20 11.60 -18.76 -3.99
CA ILE A 20 10.75 -18.16 -2.99
C ILE A 20 9.35 -18.74 -3.18
N SER A 21 9.09 -19.85 -2.50
CA SER A 21 7.86 -20.66 -2.64
C SER A 21 6.94 -20.57 -1.42
N ASN A 22 7.34 -19.87 -0.36
CA ASN A 22 6.70 -19.98 0.95
C ASN A 22 5.97 -18.71 1.40
N VAL A 23 6.10 -17.57 0.70
CA VAL A 23 5.33 -16.34 1.00
C VAL A 23 3.86 -16.50 0.65
N SER A 24 3.59 -17.07 -0.52
CA SER A 24 2.24 -17.36 -1.01
C SER A 24 1.45 -18.33 -0.16
N LYS A 25 2.10 -19.34 0.41
CA LYS A 25 1.41 -20.40 1.15
C LYS A 25 0.97 -19.96 2.54
N ALA A 26 1.65 -18.98 3.15
CA ALA A 26 1.27 -18.44 4.45
C ALA A 26 0.03 -17.53 4.32
N VAL A 27 0.05 -16.60 3.36
CA VAL A 27 -0.96 -15.53 3.25
C VAL A 27 -2.36 -16.05 2.84
N VAL A 28 -2.49 -17.28 2.34
CA VAL A 28 -3.73 -17.75 1.66
C VAL A 28 -4.74 -18.45 2.59
N ASN A 29 -4.47 -18.65 3.88
CA ASN A 29 -5.13 -19.74 4.62
C ASN A 29 -5.88 -19.39 5.92
N ILE A 30 -6.71 -18.33 6.01
CA ILE A 30 -7.36 -17.98 7.31
C ILE A 30 -8.77 -17.36 7.15
N GLY A 31 -9.70 -17.66 8.09
CA GLY A 31 -11.07 -17.11 8.20
C GLY A 31 -11.35 -16.38 9.54
N TYR A 32 -12.57 -15.83 9.68
CA TYR A 32 -13.09 -14.87 10.70
C TYR A 32 -12.37 -13.51 10.78
N SER A 33 -13.01 -12.48 10.23
CA SER A 33 -12.45 -11.20 9.76
C SER A 33 -11.44 -10.49 10.68
N GLY A 34 -11.77 -10.19 11.94
CA GLY A 34 -10.86 -9.42 12.80
C GLY A 34 -9.61 -10.20 13.24
N LEU A 35 -9.77 -11.46 13.61
CA LEU A 35 -8.65 -12.34 13.97
C LEU A 35 -7.84 -12.74 12.74
N ARG A 36 -8.51 -12.89 11.58
CA ARG A 36 -7.87 -13.16 10.29
C ARG A 36 -6.91 -12.06 9.90
N ASP A 37 -7.34 -10.79 9.90
CA ASP A 37 -6.50 -9.66 9.50
C ASP A 37 -5.23 -9.57 10.36
N ILE A 38 -5.38 -9.78 11.67
CA ILE A 38 -4.26 -9.81 12.61
C ILE A 38 -3.34 -10.99 12.32
N THR A 39 -3.89 -12.19 12.13
CA THR A 39 -3.07 -13.38 11.90
C THR A 39 -2.32 -13.28 10.56
N LEU A 40 -2.97 -12.83 9.50
CA LEU A 40 -2.33 -12.57 8.20
C LEU A 40 -1.20 -11.55 8.31
N THR A 41 -1.43 -10.48 9.06
CA THR A 41 -0.42 -9.46 9.31
C THR A 41 0.77 -10.02 10.10
N VAL A 42 0.51 -10.81 11.15
CA VAL A 42 1.56 -11.46 11.96
C VAL A 42 2.37 -12.42 11.09
N GLU A 43 1.71 -13.25 10.29
CA GLU A 43 2.37 -14.20 9.39
C GLU A 43 3.19 -13.50 8.31
N TYR A 44 2.63 -12.45 7.70
CA TYR A 44 3.32 -11.63 6.72
C TYR A 44 4.57 -10.98 7.31
N ALA A 45 4.43 -10.37 8.49
CA ALA A 45 5.54 -9.74 9.20
C ALA A 45 6.62 -10.74 9.62
N ASP A 46 6.24 -11.87 10.23
CA ASP A 46 7.17 -12.93 10.66
C ASP A 46 7.92 -13.51 9.45
N LEU A 47 7.23 -13.69 8.34
CA LEU A 47 7.83 -14.14 7.10
C LEU A 47 8.88 -13.15 6.56
N VAL A 48 8.54 -11.87 6.54
CA VAL A 48 9.44 -10.78 6.13
C VAL A 48 10.67 -10.76 7.04
N GLN A 49 10.47 -10.85 8.36
CA GLN A 49 11.56 -10.80 9.34
C GLN A 49 12.49 -12.04 9.31
N ARG A 50 11.96 -13.24 9.05
CA ARG A 50 12.76 -14.49 9.05
C ARG A 50 13.55 -14.71 7.77
N ARG A 51 13.07 -14.22 6.63
CA ARG A 51 13.60 -14.57 5.30
C ARG A 51 14.39 -13.46 4.63
N LEU A 52 14.24 -12.21 5.06
CA LEU A 52 14.82 -11.05 4.41
C LEU A 52 15.97 -10.45 5.26
N PRO A 53 17.03 -9.88 4.65
CA PRO A 53 18.19 -9.38 5.38
C PRO A 53 17.83 -8.26 6.37
N LYS A 54 18.37 -8.34 7.59
CA LYS A 54 18.16 -7.35 8.68
C LYS A 54 18.70 -5.93 8.42
N ARG A 55 19.25 -5.65 7.23
CA ARG A 55 19.97 -4.40 6.92
C ARG A 55 19.07 -3.28 6.40
N VAL A 56 17.81 -3.54 6.08
CA VAL A 56 16.87 -2.52 5.58
C VAL A 56 15.75 -2.29 6.59
N GLN A 57 15.28 -1.04 6.69
CA GLN A 57 14.13 -0.65 7.51
C GLN A 57 12.81 -1.17 6.89
N LEU A 58 12.65 -2.49 6.84
CA LEU A 58 11.44 -3.17 6.38
C LEU A 58 10.20 -2.73 7.17
N GLY A 59 10.41 -2.22 8.39
CA GLY A 59 9.35 -1.73 9.24
C GLY A 59 8.52 -0.60 8.64
N ARG A 60 9.14 0.32 7.88
CA ARG A 60 8.39 1.42 7.23
C ARG A 60 7.54 0.92 6.06
N ILE A 61 8.01 -0.10 5.34
CA ILE A 61 7.24 -0.75 4.28
C ILE A 61 6.06 -1.52 4.89
N LEU A 62 6.30 -2.25 5.99
CA LEU A 62 5.22 -2.94 6.72
C LEU A 62 4.18 -1.96 7.28
N ALA A 63 4.61 -0.81 7.82
CA ALA A 63 3.69 0.22 8.29
C ALA A 63 2.79 0.75 7.15
N LYS A 64 3.37 1.07 5.98
CA LYS A 64 2.61 1.45 4.78
C LYS A 64 1.61 0.36 4.37
N ALA A 65 2.05 -0.89 4.32
CA ALA A 65 1.23 -2.03 3.94
C ALA A 65 0.04 -2.24 4.89
N PHE A 66 0.23 -2.11 6.20
CA PHE A 66 -0.87 -2.24 7.17
C PHE A 66 -1.86 -1.09 7.08
N VAL A 67 -1.37 0.14 6.95
CA VAL A 67 -2.24 1.30 6.77
C VAL A 67 -3.08 1.13 5.49
N ALA A 68 -2.46 0.77 4.37
CA ALA A 68 -3.14 0.50 3.11
C ALA A 68 -4.19 -0.61 3.25
N ALA A 69 -3.85 -1.72 3.89
CA ALA A 69 -4.78 -2.84 4.09
C ALA A 69 -6.01 -2.45 4.92
N ARG A 70 -5.82 -1.72 6.03
CA ARG A 70 -6.91 -1.23 6.88
C ARG A 70 -7.81 -0.25 6.15
N TRP A 71 -7.22 0.70 5.42
CA TRP A 71 -7.97 1.67 4.62
C TRP A 71 -8.77 1.01 3.50
N ALA A 72 -8.15 0.10 2.74
CA ALA A 72 -8.86 -0.63 1.69
C ALA A 72 -10.07 -1.39 2.26
N SER A 73 -9.89 -2.03 3.42
CA SER A 73 -10.98 -2.72 4.11
C SER A 73 -12.08 -1.78 4.61
N ALA A 74 -11.75 -0.60 5.15
CA ALA A 74 -12.78 0.36 5.59
C ALA A 74 -13.60 0.86 4.41
N ILE A 75 -12.93 1.27 3.33
CA ILE A 75 -13.60 1.79 2.14
C ILE A 75 -14.50 0.70 1.54
N GLY A 76 -14.00 -0.54 1.42
CA GLY A 76 -14.79 -1.65 0.94
C GLY A 76 -15.99 -1.99 1.84
N GLN A 77 -15.90 -1.80 3.16
CA GLN A 77 -17.05 -1.92 4.07
C GLN A 77 -18.09 -0.81 3.85
N GLU A 78 -17.65 0.44 3.67
CA GLU A 78 -18.53 1.58 3.43
C GLU A 78 -19.35 1.41 2.15
N VAL A 79 -18.71 0.97 1.06
CA VAL A 79 -19.39 0.71 -0.22
C VAL A 79 -20.06 -0.67 -0.28
N ARG A 80 -20.02 -1.45 0.81
CA ARG A 80 -20.57 -2.82 0.92
C ARG A 80 -20.05 -3.77 -0.17
N LEU A 81 -18.76 -3.67 -0.45
CA LEU A 81 -18.06 -4.46 -1.45
C LEU A 81 -18.07 -5.95 -1.06
N GLN A 82 -18.56 -6.79 -1.98
CA GLN A 82 -18.44 -8.25 -1.84
C GLN A 82 -16.97 -8.64 -1.93
N GLY A 83 -16.45 -9.47 -1.01
CA GLY A 83 -15.02 -9.85 -1.05
C GLY A 83 -14.09 -8.85 -0.36
N ASN A 84 -14.59 -8.00 0.54
CA ASN A 84 -13.76 -7.06 1.30
C ASN A 84 -12.60 -7.73 2.08
N GLU A 85 -12.75 -8.97 2.52
CA GLU A 85 -11.65 -9.69 3.19
C GLU A 85 -10.49 -10.03 2.23
N SER A 86 -10.79 -10.36 0.98
CA SER A 86 -9.75 -10.50 -0.05
C SER A 86 -9.11 -9.15 -0.39
N LEU A 87 -9.86 -8.05 -0.31
CA LEU A 87 -9.34 -6.70 -0.55
C LEU A 87 -8.31 -6.28 0.52
N PHE A 88 -8.56 -6.57 1.80
CA PHE A 88 -7.55 -6.37 2.86
C PHE A 88 -6.23 -7.07 2.51
N THR A 89 -6.32 -8.35 2.15
CA THR A 89 -5.15 -9.17 1.84
C THR A 89 -4.44 -8.68 0.58
N ALA A 90 -5.19 -8.32 -0.45
CA ALA A 90 -4.64 -7.83 -1.70
C ALA A 90 -3.91 -6.47 -1.51
N ALA A 91 -4.51 -5.54 -0.77
CA ALA A 91 -3.88 -4.27 -0.42
C ALA A 91 -2.64 -4.43 0.47
N LEU A 92 -2.63 -5.41 1.38
CA LEU A 92 -1.43 -5.76 2.16
C LEU A 92 -0.28 -6.25 1.27
N LEU A 93 -0.61 -7.00 0.22
CA LEU A 93 0.32 -7.57 -0.74
C LEU A 93 0.77 -6.58 -1.82
N GLU A 94 0.10 -5.44 -1.99
CA GLU A 94 0.54 -4.39 -2.95
C GLU A 94 1.97 -3.89 -2.63
N SER A 95 2.39 -3.91 -1.37
CA SER A 95 3.76 -3.54 -0.97
C SER A 95 4.76 -4.72 -1.01
N LEU A 96 4.35 -5.91 -1.46
CA LEU A 96 5.20 -7.10 -1.50
C LEU A 96 6.41 -6.92 -2.45
N GLY A 97 6.21 -6.20 -3.57
CA GLY A 97 7.27 -5.84 -4.50
C GLY A 97 8.38 -5.06 -3.81
N ASP A 98 8.02 -3.99 -3.10
CA ASP A 98 8.99 -3.16 -2.37
C ASP A 98 9.69 -3.92 -1.25
N LEU A 99 9.00 -4.83 -0.56
CA LEU A 99 9.64 -5.71 0.41
C LEU A 99 10.69 -6.61 -0.25
N ALA A 100 10.38 -7.16 -1.43
CA ALA A 100 11.33 -7.97 -2.19
C ALA A 100 12.52 -7.14 -2.66
N VAL A 101 12.30 -5.94 -3.20
CA VAL A 101 13.39 -5.03 -3.62
C VAL A 101 14.24 -4.63 -2.43
N ALA A 102 13.63 -4.19 -1.32
CA ALA A 102 14.33 -3.84 -0.09
C ALA A 102 15.17 -5.00 0.46
N ALA A 103 14.68 -6.22 0.36
CA ALA A 103 15.38 -7.38 0.88
C ALA A 103 16.52 -7.87 0.00
N TYR A 104 16.27 -8.02 -1.30
CA TYR A 104 17.21 -8.67 -2.20
C TYR A 104 18.10 -7.66 -2.94
N LEU A 105 17.61 -6.44 -3.14
CA LEU A 105 18.27 -5.35 -3.85
C LEU A 105 18.26 -4.05 -3.01
N PRO A 106 18.83 -4.08 -1.78
CA PRO A 106 18.72 -2.98 -0.82
C PRO A 106 19.27 -1.65 -1.34
N GLU A 107 20.29 -1.70 -2.20
CA GLU A 107 20.87 -0.50 -2.84
C GLU A 107 19.88 0.15 -3.82
N ILE A 108 19.10 -0.65 -4.55
CA ILE A 108 18.05 -0.16 -5.45
C ILE A 108 16.93 0.47 -4.63
N TYR A 109 16.46 -0.20 -3.58
CA TYR A 109 15.45 0.37 -2.69
C TYR A 109 15.90 1.71 -2.07
N GLN A 110 17.14 1.77 -1.58
CA GLN A 110 17.70 3.02 -1.06
C GLN A 110 17.82 4.10 -2.14
N LYS A 111 18.14 3.72 -3.38
CA LYS A 111 18.18 4.66 -4.51
C LYS A 111 16.79 5.23 -4.79
N ILE A 112 15.73 4.40 -4.79
CA ILE A 112 14.34 4.87 -4.95
C ILE A 112 13.98 5.90 -3.87
N GLU A 113 14.19 5.56 -2.60
CA GLU A 113 13.86 6.45 -1.48
C GLU A 113 14.67 7.77 -1.55
N ARG A 114 15.96 7.71 -1.89
CA ARG A 114 16.78 8.91 -2.09
C ARG A 114 16.33 9.74 -3.29
N THR A 115 15.94 9.11 -4.40
CA THR A 115 15.41 9.81 -5.58
C THR A 115 14.12 10.53 -5.21
N ALA A 116 13.16 9.86 -4.57
CA ALA A 116 11.91 10.44 -4.11
C ALA A 116 12.16 11.67 -3.21
N GLN A 117 13.07 11.54 -2.25
CA GLN A 117 13.41 12.64 -1.35
C GLN A 117 14.15 13.78 -2.07
N SER A 118 15.17 13.48 -2.88
CA SER A 118 16.00 14.52 -3.50
C SER A 118 15.25 15.32 -4.57
N GLN A 119 14.33 14.70 -5.29
CA GLN A 119 13.56 15.34 -6.36
C GLN A 119 12.21 15.89 -5.87
N GLY A 120 11.74 15.47 -4.69
CA GLY A 120 10.42 15.80 -4.19
C GLY A 120 9.26 15.08 -4.89
N TRP A 121 9.56 14.01 -5.61
CA TRP A 121 8.61 13.24 -6.40
C TRP A 121 7.81 12.25 -5.57
N SER A 122 6.65 11.85 -6.10
CA SER A 122 5.90 10.71 -5.59
C SER A 122 6.75 9.44 -5.62
N TYR A 123 6.43 8.50 -4.72
CA TYR A 123 7.13 7.22 -4.67
C TYR A 123 7.04 6.46 -6.02
N GLN A 124 5.89 6.54 -6.69
CA GLN A 124 5.67 5.90 -7.98
C GLN A 124 6.60 6.45 -9.08
N GLN A 125 6.76 7.77 -9.15
CA GLN A 125 7.68 8.40 -10.11
C GLN A 125 9.13 8.00 -9.81
N ALA A 126 9.55 8.08 -8.55
CA ALA A 126 10.91 7.70 -8.15
C ALA A 126 11.20 6.21 -8.41
N HIS A 127 10.22 5.34 -8.17
CA HIS A 127 10.35 3.91 -8.46
C HIS A 127 10.49 3.69 -9.97
N THR A 128 9.63 4.31 -10.78
CA THR A 128 9.68 4.21 -12.25
C THR A 128 10.98 4.75 -12.82
N GLU A 129 11.51 5.85 -12.31
CA GLU A 129 12.80 6.41 -12.73
C GLU A 129 13.97 5.45 -12.46
N VAL A 130 13.96 4.78 -11.30
CA VAL A 130 15.09 3.95 -10.87
C VAL A 130 15.04 2.55 -11.46
N THR A 131 13.85 1.97 -11.66
CA THR A 131 13.67 0.57 -12.05
C THR A 131 12.98 0.38 -13.40
N GLU A 132 12.58 1.45 -14.08
CA GLU A 132 11.77 1.43 -15.32
C GLU A 132 10.41 0.73 -15.16
N MET A 133 9.95 0.57 -13.91
CA MET A 133 8.75 -0.18 -13.55
C MET A 133 8.01 0.60 -12.45
N SER A 134 6.68 0.56 -12.44
CA SER A 134 5.93 1.05 -11.29
C SER A 134 6.11 0.10 -10.09
N PRO A 135 5.84 0.55 -8.85
CA PRO A 135 5.87 -0.33 -7.68
C PRO A 135 4.95 -1.55 -7.87
N HIS A 136 3.77 -1.33 -8.45
CA HIS A 136 2.82 -2.40 -8.75
C HIS A 136 3.37 -3.41 -9.77
N ASP A 137 4.07 -2.97 -10.81
CA ASP A 137 4.65 -3.90 -11.80
C ASP A 137 5.63 -4.88 -11.13
N VAL A 138 6.44 -4.38 -10.19
CA VAL A 138 7.32 -5.23 -9.39
C VAL A 138 6.54 -6.16 -8.50
N THR A 139 5.52 -5.67 -7.80
CA THR A 139 4.62 -6.51 -6.99
C THR A 139 3.97 -7.60 -7.82
N ALA A 140 3.49 -7.28 -9.02
CA ALA A 140 2.91 -8.25 -9.94
C ALA A 140 3.96 -9.31 -10.29
N ILE A 141 5.15 -8.93 -10.78
CA ILE A 141 6.24 -9.86 -11.13
C ILE A 141 6.56 -10.80 -9.96
N VAL A 142 6.64 -10.23 -8.75
CA VAL A 142 6.82 -11.01 -7.53
C VAL A 142 5.64 -11.97 -7.37
N GLY A 143 4.40 -11.50 -7.34
CA GLY A 143 3.21 -12.34 -7.21
C GLY A 143 3.14 -13.50 -8.21
N TRP A 144 3.50 -13.26 -9.48
CA TRP A 144 3.62 -14.29 -10.51
C TRP A 144 4.68 -15.34 -10.17
N SER A 145 5.88 -14.93 -9.76
CA SER A 145 6.97 -15.85 -9.39
C SER A 145 6.60 -16.78 -8.21
N TYR A 146 5.65 -16.31 -7.41
CA TYR A 146 5.13 -16.93 -6.21
C TYR A 146 3.82 -17.71 -6.44
N ASN A 147 3.26 -17.66 -7.65
CA ASN A 147 1.98 -18.26 -7.99
C ASN A 147 0.86 -17.83 -7.01
N LEU A 148 0.81 -16.54 -6.69
CA LEU A 148 -0.28 -15.97 -5.90
C LEU A 148 -1.59 -16.08 -6.67
N PRO A 149 -2.73 -16.30 -5.99
CA PRO A 149 -4.05 -16.20 -6.61
C PRO A 149 -4.23 -14.85 -7.31
N GLU A 150 -4.81 -14.86 -8.52
CA GLU A 150 -4.97 -13.64 -9.33
C GLU A 150 -5.76 -12.54 -8.62
N HIS A 151 -6.73 -12.90 -7.76
CA HIS A 151 -7.53 -11.94 -7.00
C HIS A 151 -6.75 -11.22 -5.87
N LEU A 152 -5.52 -11.64 -5.57
CA LEU A 152 -4.66 -10.99 -4.58
C LEU A 152 -3.64 -10.03 -5.20
N VAL A 153 -3.50 -10.04 -6.53
CA VAL A 153 -2.65 -9.11 -7.27
C VAL A 153 -3.57 -8.25 -8.13
N LEU A 154 -3.97 -7.09 -7.59
CA LEU A 154 -5.04 -6.29 -8.19
C LEU A 154 -4.54 -5.63 -9.47
N PRO A 155 -5.10 -5.96 -10.66
CA PRO A 155 -4.64 -5.34 -11.88
C PRO A 155 -4.86 -3.82 -11.81
N ARG A 156 -3.84 -3.05 -12.19
CA ARG A 156 -3.96 -1.59 -12.17
C ARG A 156 -5.05 -1.13 -13.15
N PRO A 157 -6.07 -0.40 -12.67
CA PRO A 157 -7.16 0.09 -13.52
C PRO A 157 -6.63 1.15 -14.49
N GLY A 158 -7.31 1.32 -15.63
CA GLY A 158 -6.95 2.36 -16.59
C GLY A 158 -7.08 3.77 -15.98
N GLN A 159 -6.25 4.71 -16.46
CA GLN A 159 -6.20 6.11 -16.00
C GLN A 159 -7.45 6.95 -16.33
N GLU A 160 -8.56 6.32 -16.72
CA GLU A 160 -9.79 7.03 -17.05
C GLU A 160 -10.36 7.67 -15.78
N THR A 161 -10.38 9.01 -15.75
CA THR A 161 -11.03 9.83 -14.72
C THR A 161 -12.54 9.80 -14.93
N LYS A 162 -13.15 8.65 -14.62
CA LYS A 162 -14.60 8.49 -14.62
C LYS A 162 -15.17 9.13 -13.36
N PHE A 163 -16.24 9.92 -13.54
CA PHE A 163 -17.02 10.52 -12.45
C PHE A 163 -17.67 9.46 -11.53
N LYS A 164 -17.87 8.25 -12.04
CA LYS A 164 -18.32 7.06 -11.30
C LYS A 164 -17.55 5.84 -11.75
N TRP A 165 -16.99 5.09 -10.82
CA TRP A 165 -16.28 3.85 -11.14
C TRP A 165 -17.24 2.68 -11.30
N PRO A 166 -17.07 1.83 -12.33
CA PRO A 166 -17.85 0.60 -12.44
C PRO A 166 -17.62 -0.29 -11.22
N GLU A 167 -18.68 -0.93 -10.70
CA GLU A 167 -18.58 -1.84 -9.54
C GLU A 167 -17.51 -2.93 -9.71
N LYS A 168 -17.32 -3.38 -10.95
CA LYS A 168 -16.30 -4.38 -11.30
C LYS A 168 -14.86 -3.92 -11.09
N GLU A 169 -14.62 -2.60 -11.07
CA GLU A 169 -13.30 -2.01 -10.88
C GLU A 169 -13.08 -1.53 -9.42
N HIS A 170 -14.08 -1.68 -8.55
CA HIS A 170 -14.01 -1.14 -7.18
C HIS A 170 -12.91 -1.81 -6.37
N HIS A 171 -12.71 -3.12 -6.51
CA HIS A 171 -11.63 -3.84 -5.81
C HIS A 171 -10.27 -3.28 -6.14
N GLU A 172 -9.97 -3.18 -7.44
CA GLU A 172 -8.69 -2.71 -7.92
C GLU A 172 -8.47 -1.25 -7.53
N ARG A 173 -9.47 -0.40 -7.77
CA ARG A 173 -9.35 1.04 -7.50
C ARG A 173 -9.20 1.33 -6.01
N ILE A 174 -9.94 0.65 -5.14
CA ILE A 174 -9.81 0.84 -3.69
C ILE A 174 -8.45 0.36 -3.20
N GLY A 175 -7.98 -0.81 -3.65
CA GLY A 175 -6.68 -1.34 -3.23
C GLY A 175 -5.52 -0.45 -3.67
N HIS A 176 -5.52 -0.01 -4.93
CA HIS A 176 -4.51 0.92 -5.46
C HIS A 176 -4.57 2.27 -4.75
N PHE A 177 -5.76 2.84 -4.57
CA PHE A 177 -5.94 4.10 -3.83
C PHE A 177 -5.39 4.01 -2.41
N ALA A 178 -5.73 2.96 -1.66
CA ALA A 178 -5.29 2.82 -0.28
C ALA A 178 -3.76 2.69 -0.17
N ASN A 179 -3.13 1.98 -1.12
CA ASN A 179 -1.68 1.87 -1.18
C ASN A 179 -1.03 3.21 -1.56
N ASP A 180 -1.48 3.86 -2.63
CA ASP A 180 -0.92 5.15 -3.07
C ASP A 180 -1.08 6.24 -2.01
N LEU A 181 -2.24 6.27 -1.33
CA LEU A 181 -2.50 7.18 -0.22
C LEU A 181 -1.57 6.88 0.97
N ALA A 182 -1.31 5.61 1.29
CA ALA A 182 -0.45 5.25 2.43
C ALA A 182 1.00 5.64 2.18
N TYR A 183 1.46 5.46 0.94
CA TYR A 183 2.78 5.92 0.50
C TYR A 183 2.85 7.44 0.50
N ASN A 184 1.83 8.15 0.01
CA ASN A 184 1.76 9.61 0.08
C ASN A 184 1.84 10.11 1.54
N LEU A 185 0.98 9.57 2.41
CA LEU A 185 0.86 9.99 3.80
C LEU A 185 2.17 9.77 4.59
N LEU A 186 2.86 8.67 4.34
CA LEU A 186 4.12 8.31 5.00
C LEU A 186 5.37 8.77 4.21
N SER A 187 5.22 9.65 3.22
CA SER A 187 6.35 10.28 2.50
C SER A 187 6.63 11.71 2.98
N TRP A 188 7.75 12.27 2.54
CA TRP A 188 8.10 13.66 2.82
C TRP A 188 7.05 14.64 2.23
N PRO A 189 6.71 15.74 2.92
CA PRO A 189 5.67 16.68 2.49
C PRO A 189 6.16 17.69 1.44
N TYR A 190 6.53 17.22 0.26
CA TYR A 190 6.82 18.09 -0.89
C TYR A 190 5.53 18.63 -1.52
N PRO A 191 5.54 19.82 -2.15
CA PRO A 191 4.32 20.42 -2.73
C PRO A 191 3.56 19.52 -3.70
N GLU A 192 4.27 18.75 -4.54
CA GLU A 192 3.66 17.77 -5.45
C GLU A 192 2.90 16.68 -4.68
N ILE A 193 3.54 16.09 -3.65
CA ILE A 193 2.94 15.08 -2.79
C ILE A 193 1.72 15.63 -2.02
N LEU A 194 1.74 16.90 -1.60
CA LEU A 194 0.58 17.54 -0.97
C LEU A 194 -0.59 17.69 -1.94
N GLY A 195 -0.33 18.04 -3.21
CA GLY A 195 -1.34 18.09 -4.27
C GLY A 195 -1.92 16.72 -4.60
N ASP A 196 -1.04 15.72 -4.76
CA ASP A 196 -1.43 14.33 -5.02
C ASP A 196 -2.41 13.79 -3.97
N PHE A 197 -2.24 14.16 -2.69
CA PHE A 197 -3.13 13.73 -1.62
C PHE A 197 -4.58 14.21 -1.84
N ALA A 198 -4.74 15.51 -2.15
CA ALA A 198 -6.05 16.10 -2.39
C ALA A 198 -6.71 15.50 -3.64
N ASP A 199 -5.93 15.25 -4.68
CA ASP A 199 -6.39 14.64 -5.92
C ASP A 199 -6.84 13.19 -5.72
N LEU A 200 -6.05 12.37 -5.02
CA LEU A 200 -6.39 10.97 -4.70
C LEU A 200 -7.69 10.88 -3.91
N CYS A 201 -7.82 11.71 -2.86
CA CYS A 201 -9.04 11.76 -2.04
C CYS A 201 -10.25 12.20 -2.86
N SER A 202 -10.11 13.25 -3.68
CA SER A 202 -11.20 13.78 -4.50
C SER A 202 -11.67 12.79 -5.57
N GLN A 203 -10.72 12.13 -6.26
CA GLN A 203 -11.05 11.11 -7.26
C GLN A 203 -11.78 9.92 -6.66
N THR A 204 -11.40 9.49 -5.46
CA THR A 204 -12.03 8.36 -4.78
C THR A 204 -13.42 8.72 -4.27
N LYS A 205 -13.59 9.91 -3.69
CA LYS A 205 -14.90 10.42 -3.26
C LYS A 205 -15.89 10.46 -4.43
N LEU A 206 -15.46 11.00 -5.57
CA LEU A 206 -16.29 11.03 -6.78
C LEU A 206 -16.55 9.62 -7.31
N GLY A 207 -15.51 8.81 -7.48
CA GLY A 207 -15.61 7.49 -8.09
C GLY A 207 -16.48 6.48 -7.33
N LEU A 208 -16.51 6.57 -5.99
CA LEU A 208 -17.29 5.70 -5.10
C LEU A 208 -18.58 6.35 -4.57
N GLU A 209 -18.86 7.60 -4.95
CA GLU A 209 -20.03 8.36 -4.47
C GLU A 209 -20.09 8.48 -2.93
N LEU A 210 -18.93 8.66 -2.29
CA LEU A 210 -18.78 8.78 -0.83
C LEU A 210 -18.86 10.24 -0.37
N SER A 211 -19.34 10.44 0.87
CA SER A 211 -19.37 11.77 1.49
C SER A 211 -17.94 12.21 1.92
N THR A 212 -17.65 13.51 1.79
CA THR A 212 -16.32 14.09 2.07
C THR A 212 -15.86 13.88 3.51
N GLU A 213 -16.75 14.05 4.49
CA GLU A 213 -16.41 13.97 5.91
C GLU A 213 -16.35 12.52 6.43
N THR A 214 -17.18 11.63 5.87
CA THR A 214 -17.23 10.22 6.34
C THR A 214 -15.94 9.48 6.04
N LEU A 215 -15.37 9.70 4.84
CA LEU A 215 -14.17 8.99 4.41
C LEU A 215 -12.95 9.34 5.29
N GLU A 216 -12.69 10.63 5.53
CA GLU A 216 -11.51 11.06 6.29
C GLU A 216 -11.57 10.62 7.76
N ILE A 217 -12.75 10.70 8.39
CA ILE A 217 -12.93 10.22 9.77
C ILE A 217 -12.70 8.71 9.86
N SER A 218 -13.24 7.95 8.91
CA SER A 218 -13.10 6.49 8.85
C SER A 218 -11.64 6.07 8.64
N LEU A 219 -10.94 6.71 7.70
CA LEU A 219 -9.53 6.45 7.44
C LEU A 219 -8.65 6.83 8.64
N ALA A 220 -8.94 7.93 9.34
CA ALA A 220 -8.22 8.34 10.54
C ALA A 220 -8.40 7.33 11.69
N LEU A 221 -9.61 6.80 11.88
CA LEU A 221 -9.89 5.74 12.86
C LEU A 221 -9.16 4.45 12.51
N GLU A 222 -9.19 4.04 11.24
CA GLU A 222 -8.52 2.82 10.78
C GLU A 222 -6.99 2.91 10.84
N TYR A 223 -6.44 4.11 10.71
CA TYR A 223 -5.02 4.34 10.92
C TYR A 223 -4.59 3.97 12.36
N GLN A 224 -5.42 4.25 13.38
CA GLN A 224 -5.14 3.83 14.75
C GLN A 224 -5.15 2.30 14.92
N LYS A 225 -6.08 1.64 14.25
CA LYS A 225 -6.10 0.17 14.25
C LYS A 225 -4.86 -0.41 13.56
N ALA A 226 -4.34 0.24 12.52
CA ALA A 226 -3.06 -0.14 11.90
C ALA A 226 -1.86 0.03 12.85
N LEU A 227 -1.84 1.09 13.68
CA LEU A 227 -0.83 1.29 14.73
C LEU A 227 -0.87 0.17 15.78
N ASN A 228 -2.06 -0.17 16.26
CA ASN A 228 -2.26 -1.25 17.24
C ASN A 228 -1.83 -2.61 16.69
N LEU A 229 -2.13 -2.86 15.42
CA LEU A 229 -1.69 -4.03 14.67
C LEU A 229 -0.16 -4.10 14.57
N GLY A 230 0.48 -2.97 14.23
CA GLY A 230 1.94 -2.84 14.26
C GLY A 230 2.56 -3.14 15.63
N GLY A 231 1.93 -2.66 16.71
CA GLY A 231 2.36 -2.96 18.08
C GLY A 231 2.32 -4.46 18.41
N THR A 232 1.31 -5.17 17.92
CA THR A 232 1.14 -6.63 18.14
C THR A 232 2.31 -7.43 17.56
N ILE A 233 2.87 -7.00 16.43
CA ILE A 233 4.02 -7.64 15.77
C ILE A 233 5.38 -7.04 16.19
N LYS A 234 5.39 -6.21 17.25
CA LYS A 234 6.58 -5.51 17.76
C LYS A 234 7.23 -4.57 16.73
N LEU A 235 6.42 -4.00 15.84
CA LEU A 235 6.88 -2.96 14.93
C LEU A 235 7.06 -1.64 15.70
N ASP A 236 8.19 -0.96 15.49
CA ASP A 236 8.46 0.31 16.14
C ASP A 236 7.45 1.38 15.68
N ARG A 237 6.86 2.12 16.63
CA ARG A 237 5.88 3.19 16.35
C ARG A 237 6.45 4.29 15.46
N SER A 238 7.77 4.51 15.46
CA SER A 238 8.45 5.44 14.55
C SER A 238 8.29 5.04 13.07
N CYS A 239 7.99 3.78 12.76
CA CYS A 239 7.71 3.35 11.38
C CYS A 239 6.44 4.01 10.81
N PHE A 240 5.52 4.40 11.69
CA PHE A 240 4.26 5.07 11.35
C PHE A 240 4.36 6.59 11.47
N SER A 241 5.46 7.14 11.99
CA SER A 241 5.56 8.58 12.27
C SER A 241 5.45 9.42 11.01
N PHE A 242 4.66 10.49 11.11
CA PHE A 242 4.52 11.51 10.09
C PHE A 242 5.68 12.50 10.13
N GLN A 243 5.98 13.08 8.98
CA GLN A 243 6.87 14.23 8.88
C GLN A 243 6.02 15.47 8.70
N LYS A 244 5.99 16.31 9.73
CA LYS A 244 5.23 17.57 9.72
C LYS A 244 6.06 18.69 9.10
N THR A 245 5.41 19.53 8.31
CA THR A 245 5.88 20.89 7.97
C THR A 245 5.04 21.93 8.73
N ARG A 246 5.53 23.18 8.81
CA ARG A 246 4.75 24.37 9.25
C ARG A 246 4.63 25.34 8.05
N PRO A 247 3.52 26.08 7.84
CA PRO A 247 2.14 25.96 8.35
C PRO A 247 1.21 25.33 7.27
N GLU A 248 0.22 24.45 7.53
CA GLU A 248 -1.07 24.53 8.25
C GLU A 248 -2.33 24.51 7.34
N ASP A 249 -2.23 24.66 6.01
CA ASP A 249 -3.42 24.68 5.12
C ASP A 249 -3.45 23.61 4.01
N SER A 250 -2.83 22.45 4.19
CA SER A 250 -3.01 21.33 3.23
C SER A 250 -3.98 20.31 3.79
N ASP A 251 -4.89 19.78 2.98
CA ASP A 251 -5.83 18.70 3.33
C ASP A 251 -5.13 17.53 4.02
N ARG A 252 -3.90 17.21 3.59
CA ARG A 252 -3.07 16.19 4.21
C ARG A 252 -2.74 16.51 5.67
N ASN A 253 -2.33 17.73 5.98
CA ASN A 253 -2.00 18.13 7.37
C ASN A 253 -3.25 18.15 8.26
N SER A 254 -4.39 18.57 7.73
CA SER A 254 -5.68 18.46 8.42
C SER A 254 -6.01 17.00 8.74
N PHE A 255 -5.85 16.10 7.76
CA PHE A 255 -6.03 14.66 7.94
C PHE A 255 -5.04 14.05 8.96
N LEU A 256 -3.79 14.51 8.97
CA LEU A 256 -2.82 14.12 9.99
C LEU A 256 -3.26 14.55 11.40
N GLY A 257 -3.82 15.75 11.55
CA GLY A 257 -4.42 16.21 12.80
C GLY A 257 -5.61 15.34 13.24
N LEU A 258 -6.41 14.84 12.30
CA LEU A 258 -7.49 13.88 12.58
C LEU A 258 -6.92 12.54 13.07
N CYS A 259 -5.87 12.02 12.42
CA CYS A 259 -5.21 10.79 12.86
C CYS A 259 -4.66 10.95 14.29
N GLU A 260 -4.04 12.08 14.62
CA GLU A 260 -3.50 12.34 15.96
C GLU A 260 -4.60 12.55 17.02
N SER A 261 -5.69 13.23 16.68
CA SER A 261 -6.80 13.42 17.62
C SER A 261 -7.56 12.13 17.90
N ALA A 262 -7.73 11.27 16.89
CA ALA A 262 -8.25 9.90 17.08
C ALA A 262 -7.37 9.07 18.03
N GLN A 263 -6.05 9.35 18.09
CA GLN A 263 -5.12 8.69 19.02
C GLN A 263 -5.43 9.01 20.49
N LEU A 264 -5.87 10.23 20.76
CA LEU A 264 -6.13 10.72 22.12
C LEU A 264 -7.50 10.27 22.65
N ALA A 265 -8.43 9.88 21.77
CA ALA A 265 -9.78 9.46 22.14
C ALA A 265 -9.89 7.97 22.57
N GLU A 266 -8.91 7.13 22.24
CA GLU A 266 -8.86 5.70 22.61
C GLU A 266 -8.00 5.41 23.87
N VAL A 267 -7.44 6.44 24.52
CA VAL A 267 -6.64 6.34 25.76
C VAL A 267 -7.47 6.74 26.97
#